data_AF-D7SSR1-F1
#
_entry.id   AF-D7SSR1-F1
#
_cell.length_a   1.000
_cell.length_b   1.000
_cell.length_c   1.000
_cell.angle_alpha   90.00
_cell.angle_beta   90.00
_cell.angle_gamma   90.00
#
_symmetry.space_group_name_H-M   'P 1'
#
loop_
_entity.id
_entity.type
_entity.pdbx_description
1 polymer ?
#
loop_
_entity_poly.entity_id
_entity_poly.type
_entity_poly.pdbx_seq_one_letter_code
_entity_poly.pdbx_strand_id
1 'polypeptide(L)'
;MAESLFDWINVIETYVFWIGHELSPGNYYFGGWYDLLKFVKIVQQDGMWLILHIGPFVATEWNFSGIPVWLHYVLGTVFWTNSEPFKYHMQKFMTLIVNIMKKRSFLHLKEVL
;
A
#
# COMPACT_ATOMS: atom_id res chain seq x y z
N MET A 1 3.85 -8.74 -17.08
CA MET A 1 4.77 -9.84 -16.76
C MET A 1 5.03 -10.57 -18.05
N ALA A 2 6.18 -10.33 -18.68
CA ALA A 2 6.58 -11.01 -19.90
C ALA A 2 7.83 -11.84 -19.60
N GLU A 3 7.63 -13.15 -19.74
CA GLU A 3 8.51 -14.24 -20.15
C GLU A 3 9.99 -14.29 -19.74
N SER A 4 10.33 -15.49 -19.24
CA SER A 4 11.63 -16.18 -19.28
C SER A 4 12.75 -15.82 -18.28
N LEU A 5 12.50 -14.99 -17.27
CA LEU A 5 13.48 -14.75 -16.18
C LEU A 5 13.02 -15.22 -14.79
N PHE A 6 11.77 -15.68 -14.66
CA PHE A 6 11.09 -15.87 -13.37
C PHE A 6 10.87 -17.34 -12.97
N ASP A 7 11.40 -18.33 -13.70
CA ASP A 7 11.15 -19.76 -13.43
C ASP A 7 11.58 -20.25 -12.03
N TRP A 8 12.30 -19.43 -11.26
CA TRP A 8 12.70 -19.70 -9.87
C TRP A 8 12.09 -18.76 -8.82
N ILE A 9 11.35 -17.71 -9.23
CA ILE A 9 10.78 -16.72 -8.32
C ILE A 9 9.32 -17.06 -8.07
N ASN A 10 8.98 -17.40 -6.82
CA ASN A 10 7.61 -17.73 -6.43
C ASN A 10 6.91 -16.60 -5.67
N VAL A 11 7.60 -15.49 -5.37
CA VAL A 11 7.10 -14.40 -4.53
C VAL A 11 7.35 -13.07 -5.20
N ILE A 12 6.32 -12.23 -5.26
CA ILE A 12 6.43 -10.81 -5.61
C ILE A 12 6.33 -10.00 -4.32
N GLU A 13 7.22 -9.04 -4.15
CA GLU A 13 7.14 -8.05 -3.07
C GLU A 13 6.81 -6.70 -3.68
N THR A 14 5.85 -6.00 -3.09
CA THR A 14 5.55 -4.64 -3.49
C THR A 14 5.05 -3.81 -2.33
N TYR A 15 5.11 -2.52 -2.57
CA TYR A 15 4.70 -1.48 -1.67
C TYR A 15 3.33 -0.92 -2.04
N VAL A 16 2.63 -0.35 -1.05
CA VAL A 16 1.40 0.42 -1.27
C VAL A 16 1.68 1.92 -1.16
N PHE A 17 1.58 2.64 -2.27
CA PHE A 17 1.87 4.07 -2.32
C PHE A 17 0.67 4.91 -1.87
N TRP A 18 0.67 5.34 -0.61
CA TRP A 18 -0.42 6.14 -0.04
C TRP A 18 -0.70 7.42 -0.86
N ILE A 19 0.34 8.15 -1.27
CA ILE A 19 0.22 9.37 -2.09
C ILE A 19 -0.61 9.18 -3.37
N GLY A 20 -0.53 8.01 -4.01
CA GLY A 20 -1.29 7.72 -5.23
C GLY A 20 -2.70 7.20 -4.96
N HIS A 21 -2.90 6.62 -3.78
CA HIS A 21 -4.20 6.09 -3.36
C HIS A 21 -5.08 7.09 -2.64
N GLU A 22 -4.55 8.18 -2.08
CA GLU A 22 -5.33 9.23 -1.41
C GLU A 22 -4.87 10.63 -1.82
N LEU A 23 -5.36 11.11 -2.97
CA LEU A 23 -4.98 12.39 -3.57
C LEU A 23 -5.40 13.60 -2.73
N SER A 24 -6.50 13.47 -1.98
CA SER A 24 -6.99 14.44 -1.01
C SER A 24 -7.63 13.70 0.16
N PRO A 25 -7.78 14.32 1.35
CA PRO A 25 -8.29 13.62 2.54
C PRO A 25 -9.62 12.90 2.27
N GLY A 26 -9.65 11.59 2.44
CA GLY A 26 -10.80 10.72 2.24
C GLY A 26 -11.17 10.40 0.78
N ASN A 27 -10.45 10.95 -0.20
CA ASN A 27 -10.69 10.69 -1.62
C ASN A 27 -9.71 9.65 -2.15
N TYR A 28 -10.19 8.40 -2.26
CA TYR A 28 -9.35 7.27 -2.61
C TYR A 28 -9.39 6.93 -4.10
N TYR A 29 -8.23 6.61 -4.66
CA TYR A 29 -8.06 6.23 -6.06
C TYR A 29 -7.46 4.81 -6.19
N PHE A 30 -8.15 3.96 -6.95
CA PHE A 30 -7.73 2.58 -7.26
C PHE A 30 -7.88 2.29 -8.75
N GLY A 31 -7.53 3.25 -9.61
CA GLY A 31 -7.61 3.12 -11.06
C GLY A 31 -6.25 3.11 -11.74
N GLY A 32 -6.23 2.73 -13.03
CA GLY A 32 -5.02 2.77 -13.85
C GLY A 32 -3.86 1.98 -13.24
N TRP A 33 -2.72 2.64 -13.06
CA TRP A 33 -1.52 2.06 -12.45
C TRP A 33 -1.63 1.85 -10.93
N TYR A 34 -2.61 2.47 -10.29
CA TYR A 34 -2.91 2.32 -8.86
C TYR A 34 -4.05 1.33 -8.60
N ASP A 35 -4.44 0.52 -9.58
CA ASP A 35 -5.40 -0.57 -9.35
C ASP A 35 -4.72 -1.76 -8.65
N LEU A 36 -4.55 -1.60 -7.33
CA LEU A 36 -3.93 -2.60 -6.47
C LEU A 36 -4.70 -3.93 -6.50
N LEU A 37 -6.03 -3.89 -6.65
CA LEU A 37 -6.86 -5.09 -6.70
C LEU A 37 -6.63 -5.89 -7.99
N LYS A 38 -6.53 -5.21 -9.12
CA LYS A 38 -6.19 -5.84 -10.39
C LYS A 38 -4.79 -6.44 -10.32
N PHE A 39 -3.82 -5.72 -9.74
CA PHE A 39 -2.46 -6.25 -9.56
C PHE A 39 -2.45 -7.55 -8.73
N VAL A 40 -3.05 -7.53 -7.54
CA VAL A 40 -3.14 -8.72 -6.65
C VAL A 40 -3.76 -9.91 -7.38
N LYS A 41 -4.84 -9.68 -8.15
CA LYS A 41 -5.49 -10.75 -8.93
C LYS A 41 -4.58 -11.36 -9.99
N ILE A 42 -3.81 -10.54 -10.70
CA ILE A 42 -2.87 -11.03 -11.72
C ILE A 42 -1.81 -11.91 -11.05
N VAL A 43 -1.20 -11.45 -9.95
CA VAL A 43 -0.19 -12.22 -9.21
C VAL A 43 -0.75 -13.57 -8.72
N GLN A 44 -1.98 -13.58 -8.23
CA GLN A 44 -2.64 -14.83 -7.82
C GLN A 44 -2.99 -15.75 -8.99
N GLN A 45 -3.42 -15.21 -10.13
CA GLN A 45 -3.71 -15.99 -11.33
C GLN A 45 -2.47 -16.70 -11.87
N ASP A 46 -1.30 -16.07 -11.71
CA ASP A 46 0.00 -16.64 -12.07
C ASP A 46 0.54 -17.62 -11.01
N GLY A 47 -0.24 -17.89 -9.94
CA GLY A 47 0.12 -18.86 -8.90
C GLY A 47 1.25 -18.40 -7.97
N MET A 48 1.56 -17.10 -7.95
CA MET A 48 2.64 -16.52 -7.17
C MET A 48 2.14 -16.03 -5.80
N TRP A 49 3.05 -15.97 -4.83
CA TRP A 49 2.82 -15.32 -3.54
C TRP A 49 3.04 -13.81 -3.66
N LEU A 50 2.32 -13.03 -2.85
CA LEU A 50 2.47 -11.59 -2.79
C LEU A 50 2.74 -11.14 -1.36
N ILE A 51 3.86 -10.45 -1.16
CA ILE A 51 4.15 -9.71 0.08
C ILE A 51 3.82 -8.24 -0.17
N LEU A 52 2.90 -7.71 0.63
CA LEU A 52 2.41 -6.34 0.49
C LEU A 52 2.87 -5.48 1.68
N HIS A 53 3.78 -4.54 1.42
CA HIS A 53 4.24 -3.57 2.39
C HIS A 53 3.28 -2.38 2.43
N ILE A 54 2.30 -2.45 3.34
CA ILE A 54 1.22 -1.45 3.49
C ILE A 54 1.68 -0.22 4.29
N GLY A 55 2.74 -0.36 5.08
CA GLY A 55 3.27 0.73 5.91
C GLY A 55 3.52 2.00 5.07
N PRO A 56 3.34 3.19 5.65
CA PRO A 56 3.42 4.44 4.89
C PRO A 56 4.84 4.76 4.40
N PHE A 57 5.84 4.00 4.86
CA PHE A 57 7.21 4.13 4.39
C PHE A 57 7.47 3.15 3.25
N VAL A 58 7.78 3.73 2.11
CA VAL A 58 7.79 3.02 0.83
C VAL A 58 9.16 3.06 0.15
N ALA A 59 10.20 3.44 0.91
CA ALA A 59 11.54 3.84 0.48
C ALA A 59 11.69 5.32 0.07
N THR A 60 12.94 5.81 0.08
CA THR A 60 13.33 7.22 -0.12
C THR A 60 13.32 7.68 -1.57
N GLU A 61 13.17 6.76 -2.51
CA GLU A 61 13.27 7.04 -3.96
C GLU A 61 11.94 7.49 -4.59
N TRP A 62 10.85 7.42 -3.82
CA TRP A 62 9.53 7.90 -4.24
C TRP A 62 9.21 9.29 -3.66
N ASN A 63 8.47 10.09 -4.43
CA ASN A 63 8.05 11.43 -4.05
C ASN A 63 7.44 11.45 -2.64
N PHE A 64 8.01 12.30 -1.77
CA PHE A 64 7.57 12.47 -0.37
C PHE A 64 7.52 11.16 0.43
N SER A 65 8.39 10.19 0.08
CA SER A 65 8.45 8.84 0.67
C SER A 65 7.11 8.07 0.60
N GLY A 66 6.25 8.42 -0.35
CA GLY A 66 4.93 7.81 -0.52
C GLY A 66 3.84 8.41 0.38
N ILE A 67 4.13 9.42 1.20
CA ILE A 67 3.14 10.12 2.05
C ILE A 67 2.35 11.13 1.19
N PRO A 68 1.03 11.33 1.42
CA PRO A 68 0.29 12.37 0.74
C PRO A 68 0.71 13.79 1.14
N VAL A 69 0.88 14.67 0.16
CA VAL A 69 1.31 16.07 0.37
C VAL A 69 0.32 16.83 1.26
N TRP A 70 -0.98 16.56 1.15
CA TRP A 70 -2.01 17.23 1.95
C TRP A 70 -1.82 17.02 3.47
N LEU A 71 -1.18 15.93 3.88
CA LEU A 71 -0.97 15.61 5.29
C LEU A 71 0.00 16.59 5.97
N HIS A 72 0.91 17.19 5.18
CA HIS A 72 1.81 18.24 5.65
C HIS A 72 1.07 19.49 6.15
N TYR A 73 -0.11 19.77 5.58
CA TYR A 73 -0.90 20.95 5.92
C TYR A 73 -1.90 20.69 7.06
N VAL A 74 -1.94 19.48 7.60
CA VAL A 74 -2.76 19.15 8.78
C VAL A 74 -2.04 19.65 10.03
N LEU A 75 -2.73 20.47 10.83
CA LEU A 75 -2.16 21.11 12.01
C LEU A 75 -1.65 20.07 13.03
N GLY A 76 -0.42 20.25 13.50
CA GLY A 76 0.20 19.36 14.48
C GLY A 76 0.75 18.05 13.91
N THR A 77 0.71 17.87 12.58
CA THR A 77 1.35 16.72 11.94
C THR A 77 2.86 16.86 11.96
N VAL A 78 3.52 15.86 12.55
CA VAL A 78 4.96 15.65 12.43
C VAL A 78 5.17 14.21 11.97
N PHE A 79 5.67 14.02 10.75
CA PHE A 79 5.89 12.69 10.21
C PHE A 79 6.90 11.89 11.03
N TRP A 80 6.77 10.57 11.02
CA TRP A 80 7.74 9.64 11.63
C TRP A 80 7.91 9.79 13.15
N THR A 81 6.99 10.50 13.81
CA THR A 81 6.97 10.69 15.25
C THR A 81 5.64 10.21 15.83
N ASN A 82 5.53 10.22 17.15
CA ASN A 82 4.28 9.96 17.85
C ASN A 82 3.31 11.16 17.77
N SER A 83 3.13 11.75 16.58
CA SER A 83 2.14 12.81 16.37
C SER A 83 0.77 12.19 16.13
N GLU A 84 -0.21 12.63 16.91
CA GLU A 84 -1.57 12.10 16.86
C GLU A 84 -2.24 12.25 15.49
N PRO A 85 -2.12 13.40 14.77
CA PRO A 85 -2.66 13.53 13.42
C PRO A 85 -2.05 12.51 12.44
N PHE A 86 -0.73 12.32 12.48
CA PHE A 86 -0.05 11.37 11.59
C PHE A 86 -0.51 9.94 11.87
N LYS A 87 -0.53 9.52 13.14
CA LYS A 87 -0.97 8.18 13.54
C LYS A 87 -2.42 7.92 13.13
N TYR A 88 -3.30 8.90 13.35
CA TYR A 88 -4.71 8.78 12.96
C TYR A 88 -4.87 8.54 11.46
N HIS A 89 -4.25 9.37 10.61
CA HIS A 89 -4.36 9.25 9.17
C HIS A 89 -3.69 7.97 8.64
N MET A 90 -2.51 7.63 9.18
CA MET A 90 -1.79 6.40 8.84
C MET A 90 -2.64 5.17 9.17
N GLN A 91 -3.15 5.07 10.40
CA GLN A 91 -3.97 3.95 10.83
C GLN A 91 -5.23 3.83 9.98
N LYS A 92 -5.88 4.94 9.64
CA LYS A 92 -7.06 4.97 8.77
C LYS A 92 -6.75 4.40 7.38
N PHE A 93 -5.65 4.83 6.76
CA PHE A 93 -5.24 4.32 5.46
C PHE A 93 -4.87 2.83 5.50
N MET A 94 -4.04 2.42 6.45
CA MET A 94 -3.64 1.01 6.60
C MET A 94 -4.85 0.12 6.84
N THR A 95 -5.79 0.55 7.68
CA THR A 95 -7.04 -0.17 7.95
C THR A 95 -7.89 -0.32 6.70
N LEU A 96 -7.98 0.72 5.87
CA LEU A 96 -8.69 0.65 4.59
C LEU A 96 -8.08 -0.43 3.69
N ILE A 97 -6.76 -0.42 3.49
CA ILE A 97 -6.07 -1.38 2.63
C ILE A 97 -6.26 -2.81 3.15
N VAL A 98 -6.06 -3.04 4.45
CA VAL A 98 -6.28 -4.36 5.07
C VAL A 98 -7.72 -4.82 4.88
N ASN A 99 -8.71 -3.95 5.08
CA ASN A 99 -10.12 -4.30 4.90
C ASN A 99 -10.45 -4.63 3.45
N ILE A 100 -9.89 -3.90 2.49
CA ILE A 100 -10.03 -4.18 1.06
C ILE A 100 -9.48 -5.58 0.74
N MET A 101 -8.29 -5.92 1.27
CA MET A 101 -7.66 -7.23 1.05
C MET A 101 -8.43 -8.38 1.73
N LYS A 102 -8.92 -8.17 2.96
CA LYS A 102 -9.68 -9.18 3.71
C LYS A 102 -11.02 -9.50 3.04
N LYS A 103 -11.76 -8.47 2.61
CA LYS A 103 -13.09 -8.64 1.99
C LYS A 103 -13.07 -9.51 0.72
N ARG A 104 -11.91 -9.63 0.08
CA ARG A 104 -11.74 -10.38 -1.16
C ARG A 104 -10.99 -11.71 -0.98
N SER A 105 -10.78 -12.14 0.27
CA SER A 105 -10.05 -13.37 0.63
C SER A 105 -8.63 -13.45 0.06
N PHE A 106 -8.00 -12.30 -0.21
CA PHE A 106 -6.63 -12.26 -0.76
C PHE A 106 -5.54 -12.47 0.29
N LEU A 107 -5.89 -12.48 1.58
CA LEU A 107 -4.96 -12.67 2.68
C LEU A 107 -4.95 -14.12 3.16
N HIS A 108 -3.79 -14.77 3.07
CA HIS A 108 -3.39 -15.84 3.98
C HIS A 108 -2.41 -15.22 4.98
N LEU A 109 -2.89 -14.78 6.14
CA LEU A 109 -2.04 -14.16 7.17
C LEU A 109 -1.19 -15.21 7.87
N LYS A 110 0.13 -15.05 7.85
CA LYS A 110 0.94 -15.24 9.05
C LYS A 110 1.18 -13.84 9.61
N GLU A 111 0.54 -13.53 10.74
CA GLU A 111 0.74 -12.26 11.43
C GLU A 111 2.21 -12.14 11.84
N VAL A 112 2.88 -11.07 11.42
CA VAL A 112 4.08 -10.56 12.09
C VAL A 112 3.72 -9.16 12.53
N LEU A 113 3.42 -9.05 13.83
CA LEU A 113 3.34 -7.79 14.57
C LEU A 113 4.75 -7.31 14.90
#